data_AF-A0AAW6GX88-F1
#
_entry.id   AF-A0AAW6GX88-F1
#
_cell.length_a   1.000
_cell.length_b   1.000
_cell.length_c   1.000
_cell.angle_alpha   90.00
_cell.angle_beta   90.00
_cell.angle_gamma   90.00
#
_symmetry.space_group_name_H-M   'P 1'
#
loop_
_entity.id
_entity.type
_entity.pdbx_description
1 polymer ?
#
loop_
_entity_poly.entity_id
_entity_poly.type
_entity_poly.pdbx_seq_one_letter_code
_entity_poly.pdbx_strand_id
1 'polypeptide(L)'
;GDLTVQWKADAQPDHSYIGGVVGLFKTNETDIEHLHNWGNIRLDTQNTSATFNIGGVCGELTPHNYERIYPLDLYNAGNIEIKHDLLAEFSAIGGVIGSFGGSSFHQVVNEGKIIVSGKGCKYISGLLGSESSIHGNCYLHSCCVDKVGAYPVWNISYHPVTKQVPCKENHPTNQK
;
A
#
# COMPACT_ATOMS: atom_id res chain seq x y z
N GLY A 1 -12.55 11.93 4.44
CA GLY A 1 -13.51 12.10 3.33
C GLY A 1 -13.23 11.04 2.29
N ASP A 2 -14.21 10.68 1.47
CA ASP A 2 -14.01 9.66 0.43
C ASP A 2 -13.23 10.25 -0.76
N LEU A 3 -12.35 9.43 -1.36
CA LEU A 3 -11.58 9.74 -2.55
C LEU A 3 -12.16 8.95 -3.73
N THR A 4 -12.54 9.63 -4.82
CA THR A 4 -12.96 8.99 -6.06
C THR A 4 -12.06 9.45 -7.20
N VAL A 5 -11.46 8.50 -7.90
CA VAL A 5 -10.57 8.70 -9.04
C VAL A 5 -11.19 7.98 -10.23
N GLN A 6 -11.34 8.71 -11.35
CA GLN A 6 -11.78 8.13 -12.61
C GLN A 6 -10.69 8.38 -13.65
N TRP A 7 -10.23 7.31 -14.29
CA TRP A 7 -9.30 7.45 -15.40
C TRP A 7 -10.02 8.06 -16.61
N LYS A 8 -9.34 8.96 -17.32
CA LYS A 8 -9.87 9.57 -18.53
C LYS A 8 -9.56 8.68 -19.73
N ALA A 9 -10.56 8.27 -20.50
CA ALA A 9 -10.42 7.28 -21.57
C ALA A 9 -9.40 7.65 -22.67
N ASP A 10 -9.13 8.94 -22.89
CA ASP A 10 -8.18 9.47 -23.88
C ASP A 10 -6.85 9.94 -23.26
N ALA A 11 -6.64 9.74 -21.96
CA ALA A 11 -5.35 10.05 -21.34
C ALA A 11 -4.29 9.04 -21.77
N GLN A 12 -3.07 9.53 -21.99
CA GLN A 12 -1.91 8.66 -22.22
C GLN A 12 -1.69 7.77 -21.00
N PRO A 13 -1.48 6.45 -21.17
CA PRO A 13 -1.19 5.56 -20.07
C PRO A 13 0.05 6.03 -19.31
N ASP A 14 -0.10 6.33 -18.03
CA ASP A 14 0.99 6.74 -17.15
C ASP A 14 0.88 6.01 -15.81
N HIS A 15 1.82 6.26 -14.92
CA HIS A 15 1.85 5.72 -13.57
C HIS A 15 1.07 6.62 -12.63
N SER A 16 0.04 6.07 -11.99
CA SER A 16 -0.78 6.76 -10.98
C SER A 16 -0.53 6.21 -9.57
N TYR A 17 -0.40 7.13 -8.62
CA TYR A 17 -0.21 6.82 -7.20
C TYR A 17 -1.41 7.35 -6.41
N ILE A 18 -2.16 6.46 -5.78
CA ILE A 18 -3.42 6.79 -5.11
C ILE A 18 -3.33 6.34 -3.65
N GLY A 19 -3.38 7.31 -2.75
CA GLY A 19 -3.44 7.08 -1.31
C GLY A 19 -4.52 7.93 -0.66
N GLY A 20 -5.16 7.40 0.38
CA GLY A 20 -6.16 8.16 1.16
C GLY A 20 -5.53 9.33 1.92
N VAL A 21 -4.24 9.24 2.25
CA VAL A 21 -3.47 10.32 2.89
C VAL A 21 -2.44 10.92 1.91
N VAL A 22 -1.61 10.07 1.28
CA VAL A 22 -0.54 10.52 0.37
C VAL A 22 -0.50 9.68 -0.90
N GLY A 23 -0.50 10.32 -2.08
CA GLY A 23 -0.32 9.62 -3.36
C GLY A 23 1.07 9.01 -3.49
N LEU A 24 2.08 9.85 -3.68
CA LEU A 24 3.48 9.48 -3.80
C LEU A 24 4.31 10.14 -2.71
N PHE A 25 5.07 9.35 -1.94
CA PHE A 25 5.98 9.84 -0.94
C PHE A 25 7.39 9.27 -1.13
N LYS A 26 8.28 10.10 -1.69
CA LYS A 26 9.72 9.83 -1.82
C LYS A 26 10.47 10.70 -0.83
N THR A 27 11.16 10.10 0.14
CA THR A 27 11.66 10.87 1.30
C THR A 27 13.04 10.44 1.80
N ASN A 28 13.77 11.37 2.42
CA ASN A 28 14.94 11.04 3.25
C ASN A 28 14.59 11.02 4.75
N GLU A 29 13.36 11.38 5.11
CA GLU A 29 12.88 11.31 6.49
C GLU A 29 12.81 9.85 6.94
N THR A 30 13.42 9.55 8.08
CA THR A 30 13.44 8.21 8.63
C THR A 30 12.17 7.88 9.40
N ASP A 31 11.51 8.89 9.97
CA ASP A 31 10.41 8.72 10.91
C ASP A 31 9.11 9.18 10.25
N ILE A 32 8.24 8.22 9.92
CA ILE A 32 6.99 8.45 9.21
C ILE A 32 5.88 7.81 10.03
N GLU A 33 5.11 8.64 10.73
CA GLU A 33 4.24 8.16 11.80
C GLU A 33 2.82 8.70 11.68
N HIS A 34 1.86 7.96 12.24
CA HIS A 34 0.49 8.43 12.49
C HIS A 34 -0.28 8.85 11.21
N LEU A 35 -0.17 8.07 10.14
CA LEU A 35 -0.91 8.30 8.90
C LEU A 35 -2.13 7.40 8.84
N HIS A 36 -3.31 8.00 9.02
CA HIS A 36 -4.56 7.26 9.15
C HIS A 36 -5.58 7.66 8.10
N ASN A 37 -6.24 6.67 7.51
CA ASN A 37 -7.34 6.86 6.56
C ASN A 37 -8.61 6.13 7.01
N TRP A 38 -9.74 6.83 7.01
CA TRP A 38 -11.09 6.25 7.19
C TRP A 38 -11.97 6.41 5.94
N GLY A 39 -11.53 7.19 4.95
CA GLY A 39 -12.30 7.46 3.74
C GLY A 39 -12.19 6.32 2.75
N ASN A 40 -13.30 6.00 2.07
CA ASN A 40 -13.24 5.01 1.00
C ASN A 40 -12.48 5.58 -0.19
N ILE A 41 -11.68 4.73 -0.84
CA ILE A 41 -11.00 5.01 -2.10
C ILE A 41 -11.74 4.25 -3.19
N ARG A 42 -12.21 4.97 -4.21
CA ARG A 42 -12.88 4.39 -5.38
C ARG A 42 -12.08 4.73 -6.63
N LEU A 43 -11.57 3.74 -7.33
CA LEU A 43 -10.90 3.90 -8.61
C LEU A 43 -11.75 3.25 -9.71
N ASP A 44 -12.08 4.04 -10.73
CA ASP A 44 -12.58 3.54 -12.00
C ASP A 44 -11.46 3.58 -13.04
N THR A 45 -10.95 2.41 -13.42
CA THR A 45 -9.81 2.29 -14.35
C THR A 45 -10.21 2.55 -15.79
N GLN A 46 -11.50 2.47 -16.14
CA GLN A 46 -11.98 2.50 -17.52
C GLN A 46 -11.23 1.51 -18.46
N ASN A 47 -10.77 0.36 -17.93
CA ASN A 47 -9.97 -0.63 -18.66
C ASN A 47 -8.71 -0.03 -19.34
N THR A 48 -8.11 0.98 -18.73
CA THR A 48 -6.85 1.55 -19.22
C THR A 48 -5.67 0.58 -19.00
N SER A 49 -4.60 0.78 -19.77
CA SER A 49 -3.30 0.13 -19.56
C SER A 49 -2.37 0.92 -18.63
N ALA A 50 -2.86 1.97 -17.97
CA ALA A 50 -2.12 2.71 -16.95
C ALA A 50 -1.76 1.82 -15.75
N THR A 51 -0.61 2.10 -15.13
CA THR A 51 -0.17 1.40 -13.91
C THR A 51 -0.72 2.14 -12.69
N PHE A 52 -1.31 1.40 -11.76
CA PHE A 52 -1.84 1.98 -10.53
C PHE A 52 -1.16 1.40 -9.29
N ASN A 53 -0.62 2.26 -8.44
CA ASN A 53 -0.19 1.92 -7.09
C ASN A 53 -1.21 2.51 -6.11
N ILE A 54 -1.99 1.65 -5.46
CA ILE A 54 -3.11 2.03 -4.62
C ILE A 54 -2.90 1.54 -3.19
N GLY A 55 -2.94 2.46 -2.23
CA GLY A 55 -2.95 2.13 -0.81
C GLY A 55 -4.03 2.88 -0.05
N GLY A 56 -4.56 2.29 1.01
CA GLY A 56 -5.50 2.98 1.89
C GLY A 56 -4.90 4.25 2.49
N VAL A 57 -3.60 4.22 2.81
CA VAL A 57 -2.85 5.37 3.33
C VAL A 57 -1.97 5.97 2.24
N CYS A 58 -1.13 5.15 1.60
CA CYS A 58 -0.13 5.64 0.66
C CYS A 58 -0.11 4.86 -0.66
N GLY A 59 -0.14 5.56 -1.79
CA GLY A 59 -0.01 4.93 -3.10
C GLY A 59 1.39 4.33 -3.29
N GLU A 60 2.43 5.16 -3.14
CA GLU A 60 3.82 4.71 -3.17
C GLU A 60 4.67 5.36 -2.07
N LEU A 61 5.42 4.53 -1.34
CA LEU A 61 6.32 4.94 -0.26
C LEU A 61 7.75 4.42 -0.50
N THR A 62 8.69 5.30 -0.82
CA THR A 62 10.09 4.89 -1.03
C THR A 62 11.08 5.86 -0.39
N PRO A 63 12.22 5.38 0.10
CA PRO A 63 13.31 6.27 0.44
C PRO A 63 13.86 6.91 -0.85
N HIS A 64 14.26 8.17 -0.76
CA HIS A 64 14.89 8.88 -1.87
C HIS A 64 16.31 8.33 -2.13
N ASN A 65 16.99 7.86 -1.08
CA ASN A 65 18.29 7.20 -1.14
C ASN A 65 18.20 5.72 -0.73
N TYR A 66 19.34 5.05 -0.54
CA TYR A 66 19.41 3.66 -0.05
C TYR A 66 19.27 3.54 1.49
N GLU A 67 18.87 4.61 2.16
CA GLU A 67 18.63 4.60 3.60
C GLU A 67 17.27 3.99 3.91
N ARG A 68 17.21 3.20 4.99
CA ARG A 68 15.97 2.57 5.41
C ARG A 68 15.10 3.58 6.15
N ILE A 69 13.81 3.60 5.81
CA ILE A 69 12.79 4.36 6.55
C ILE A 69 12.02 3.45 7.51
N TYR A 70 11.42 4.04 8.55
CA TYR A 70 10.76 3.35 9.65
C TYR A 70 9.31 3.81 9.79
N PRO A 71 8.39 3.33 8.93
CA PRO A 71 6.99 3.70 9.05
C PRO A 71 6.36 3.05 10.29
N LEU A 72 5.71 3.88 11.11
CA LEU A 72 5.06 3.49 12.35
C LEU A 72 3.60 3.96 12.36
N ASP A 73 2.71 3.15 12.89
CA ASP A 73 1.30 3.52 13.12
C ASP A 73 0.60 4.05 11.84
N LEU A 74 0.59 3.20 10.80
CA LEU A 74 -0.17 3.45 9.58
C LEU A 74 -1.48 2.68 9.65
N TYR A 75 -2.60 3.37 9.47
CA TYR A 75 -3.92 2.79 9.68
C TYR A 75 -4.86 3.06 8.52
N ASN A 76 -5.50 2.01 7.99
CA ASN A 76 -6.58 2.15 7.03
C ASN A 76 -7.86 1.44 7.51
N ALA A 77 -8.96 2.17 7.60
CA ALA A 77 -10.32 1.63 7.75
C ALA A 77 -11.21 1.86 6.52
N GLY A 78 -10.76 2.69 5.58
CA GLY A 78 -11.51 2.96 4.35
C GLY A 78 -11.46 1.79 3.37
N ASN A 79 -12.58 1.48 2.72
CA ASN A 79 -12.58 0.45 1.67
C ASN A 79 -11.84 0.95 0.42
N ILE A 80 -11.15 0.05 -0.27
CA ILE A 80 -10.55 0.29 -1.57
C ILE A 80 -11.38 -0.46 -2.61
N GLU A 81 -12.09 0.27 -3.45
CA GLU A 81 -12.98 -0.26 -4.48
C GLU A 81 -12.39 0.03 -5.86
N ILE A 82 -12.05 -1.01 -6.62
CA ILE A 82 -11.56 -0.92 -8.00
C ILE A 82 -12.64 -1.42 -8.95
N LYS A 83 -13.09 -0.53 -9.84
CA LYS A 83 -14.00 -0.85 -10.93
C LYS A 83 -13.21 -1.12 -12.21
N HIS A 84 -13.67 -2.12 -12.96
CA HIS A 84 -13.06 -2.61 -14.20
C HIS A 84 -11.70 -3.31 -13.97
N ASP A 85 -11.05 -3.71 -15.05
CA ASP A 85 -9.82 -4.51 -14.99
C ASP A 85 -8.60 -3.64 -14.67
N LEU A 86 -7.63 -4.23 -13.96
CA LEU A 86 -6.27 -3.72 -13.85
C LEU A 86 -5.40 -4.41 -14.90
N LEU A 87 -5.29 -3.79 -16.09
CA LEU A 87 -4.63 -4.42 -17.24
C LEU A 87 -3.09 -4.36 -17.16
N ALA A 88 -2.53 -3.35 -16.48
CA ALA A 88 -1.09 -3.23 -16.33
C ALA A 88 -0.55 -4.28 -15.34
N GLU A 89 0.43 -5.05 -15.81
CA GLU A 89 1.04 -6.16 -15.07
C GLU A 89 1.57 -5.75 -13.69
N PHE A 90 2.11 -4.53 -13.59
CA PHE A 90 2.79 -4.01 -12.40
C PHE A 90 1.92 -3.11 -11.53
N SER A 91 0.60 -3.08 -11.75
CA SER A 91 -0.29 -2.41 -10.79
C SER A 91 -0.25 -3.12 -9.44
N ALA A 92 -0.35 -2.37 -8.36
CA ALA A 92 -0.27 -2.89 -7.00
C ALA A 92 -1.34 -2.29 -6.09
N ILE A 93 -1.91 -3.14 -5.23
CA ILE A 93 -2.87 -2.76 -4.21
C ILE A 93 -2.41 -3.30 -2.87
N GLY A 94 -2.22 -2.42 -1.90
CA GLY A 94 -2.13 -2.78 -0.49
C GLY A 94 -3.28 -2.16 0.27
N GLY A 95 -3.82 -2.86 1.28
CA GLY A 95 -4.82 -2.25 2.16
C GLY A 95 -4.29 -1.00 2.84
N VAL A 96 -2.97 -0.88 3.04
CA VAL A 96 -2.33 0.33 3.57
C VAL A 96 -1.42 1.01 2.54
N ILE A 97 -0.49 0.26 1.91
CA ILE A 97 0.48 0.82 0.95
C ILE A 97 0.48 0.05 -0.36
N GLY A 98 0.31 0.75 -1.48
CA GLY A 98 0.29 0.16 -2.82
C GLY A 98 1.67 -0.36 -3.25
N SER A 99 2.66 0.54 -3.31
CA SER A 99 4.04 0.24 -3.67
C SER A 99 4.98 0.76 -2.61
N PHE A 100 6.06 0.03 -2.31
CA PHE A 100 6.98 0.42 -1.25
C PHE A 100 8.40 -0.08 -1.47
N GLY A 101 9.38 0.47 -0.77
CA GLY A 101 10.74 -0.06 -0.77
C GLY A 101 11.55 0.39 0.45
N GLY A 102 12.64 -0.30 0.77
CA GLY A 102 13.61 0.13 1.78
C GLY A 102 13.03 0.49 3.14
N SER A 103 12.11 -0.32 3.68
CA SER A 103 11.29 0.06 4.84
C SER A 103 11.26 -1.00 5.95
N SER A 104 11.17 -0.59 7.22
CA SER A 104 10.86 -1.47 8.36
C SER A 104 9.56 -1.01 9.02
N PHE A 105 8.51 -1.81 8.87
CA PHE A 105 7.14 -1.44 9.22
C PHE A 105 6.73 -1.93 10.61
N HIS A 106 6.18 -1.03 11.42
CA HIS A 106 5.54 -1.34 12.70
C HIS A 106 4.12 -0.75 12.79
N GLN A 107 3.24 -1.45 13.50
CA GLN A 107 1.84 -1.02 13.73
C GLN A 107 1.09 -0.63 12.44
N VAL A 108 1.35 -1.33 11.34
CA VAL A 108 0.60 -1.15 10.09
C VAL A 108 -0.66 -1.98 10.15
N VAL A 109 -1.83 -1.32 10.15
CA VAL A 109 -3.12 -1.95 10.37
C VAL A 109 -4.08 -1.64 9.22
N ASN A 110 -4.72 -2.69 8.71
CA ASN A 110 -5.83 -2.56 7.77
C ASN A 110 -7.11 -3.17 8.35
N GLU A 111 -8.20 -2.41 8.29
CA GLU A 111 -9.57 -2.83 8.55
C GLU A 111 -10.49 -2.63 7.33
N GLY A 112 -10.03 -1.88 6.33
CA GLY A 112 -10.75 -1.61 5.10
C GLY A 112 -10.72 -2.79 4.12
N LYS A 113 -11.85 -3.07 3.46
CA LYS A 113 -11.92 -4.14 2.46
C LYS A 113 -11.31 -3.69 1.13
N ILE A 114 -10.62 -4.60 0.47
CA ILE A 114 -10.22 -4.45 -0.94
C ILE A 114 -11.26 -5.16 -1.79
N ILE A 115 -11.91 -4.43 -2.70
CA ILE A 115 -13.00 -4.90 -3.56
C ILE A 115 -12.58 -4.65 -5.01
N VAL A 116 -12.31 -5.70 -5.76
CA VAL A 116 -11.95 -5.60 -7.19
C VAL A 116 -13.07 -6.24 -8.00
N SER A 117 -13.77 -5.44 -8.82
CA SER A 117 -14.92 -5.93 -9.60
C SER A 117 -14.53 -6.58 -10.93
N GLY A 118 -13.38 -6.22 -11.48
CA GLY A 118 -12.83 -6.79 -12.71
C GLY A 118 -11.69 -7.78 -12.44
N LYS A 119 -10.87 -8.02 -13.46
CA LYS A 119 -9.63 -8.78 -13.32
C LYS A 119 -8.64 -7.98 -12.48
N GLY A 120 -8.23 -8.56 -11.35
CA GLY A 120 -7.18 -8.01 -10.48
C GLY A 120 -5.77 -8.16 -11.05
N CYS A 121 -4.77 -7.72 -10.29
CA CYS A 121 -3.35 -7.87 -10.59
C CYS A 121 -2.69 -8.91 -9.68
N LYS A 122 -1.41 -9.21 -9.95
CA LYS A 122 -0.59 -10.13 -9.13
C LYS A 122 -0.27 -9.57 -7.73
N TYR A 123 -0.26 -8.24 -7.60
CA TYR A 123 0.26 -7.52 -6.43
C TYR A 123 -0.86 -6.97 -5.56
N ILE A 124 -1.79 -7.83 -5.14
CA ILE A 124 -2.86 -7.48 -4.19
C ILE A 124 -2.56 -8.13 -2.84
N SER A 125 -2.47 -7.29 -1.81
CA SER A 125 -2.18 -7.71 -0.43
C SER A 125 -3.01 -6.91 0.58
N GLY A 126 -3.27 -7.51 1.75
CA GLY A 126 -4.02 -6.88 2.84
C GLY A 126 -3.32 -5.69 3.48
N LEU A 127 -1.97 -5.64 3.48
CA LEU A 127 -1.21 -4.48 3.96
C LEU A 127 -0.37 -3.84 2.87
N LEU A 128 0.55 -4.61 2.28
CA LEU A 128 1.63 -4.10 1.44
C LEU A 128 1.58 -4.73 0.03
N GLY A 129 1.28 -3.92 -1.00
CA GLY A 129 1.05 -4.39 -2.36
C GLY A 129 2.31 -4.93 -3.05
N SER A 130 3.14 -4.06 -3.61
CA SER A 130 4.37 -4.43 -4.33
C SER A 130 5.62 -3.83 -3.71
N GLU A 131 6.63 -4.67 -3.48
CA GLU A 131 7.96 -4.24 -3.08
C GLU A 131 8.77 -3.81 -4.31
N SER A 132 9.39 -2.64 -4.25
CA SER A 132 10.36 -2.14 -5.21
C SER A 132 11.74 -2.69 -4.89
N SER A 133 12.33 -3.34 -5.89
CA SER A 133 13.63 -4.01 -5.77
C SER A 133 14.83 -3.09 -5.67
N ILE A 134 14.62 -1.79 -5.90
CA ILE A 134 15.70 -0.80 -6.03
C ILE A 134 16.14 -0.27 -4.65
N HIS A 135 15.25 -0.29 -3.66
CA HIS A 135 15.43 0.48 -2.41
C HIS A 135 15.91 -0.34 -1.21
N GLY A 136 16.45 -1.55 -1.42
CA GLY A 136 16.95 -2.42 -0.36
C GLY A 136 15.84 -3.14 0.41
N ASN A 137 16.24 -4.01 1.34
CA ASN A 137 15.34 -4.99 1.98
C ASN A 137 14.25 -4.35 2.83
N CYS A 138 13.06 -4.93 2.76
CA CYS A 138 11.95 -4.57 3.64
C CYS A 138 11.72 -5.58 4.78
N TYR A 139 11.20 -5.07 5.90
CA TYR A 139 10.84 -5.86 7.08
C TYR A 139 9.42 -5.52 7.53
N LEU A 140 8.56 -6.52 7.68
CA LEU A 140 7.21 -6.37 8.23
C LEU A 140 7.17 -7.04 9.60
N HIS A 141 6.97 -6.24 10.65
CA HIS A 141 6.97 -6.78 12.01
C HIS A 141 5.60 -7.39 12.37
N SER A 142 5.62 -8.37 13.28
CA SER A 142 4.42 -9.14 13.67
C SER A 142 3.34 -8.32 14.39
N CYS A 143 3.59 -7.04 14.70
CA CYS A 143 2.60 -6.09 15.21
C CYS A 143 1.75 -5.47 14.08
N CYS A 144 2.09 -5.70 12.82
CA CYS A 144 1.30 -5.29 11.67
C CYS A 144 0.21 -6.33 11.36
N VAL A 145 -1.03 -5.87 11.16
CA VAL A 145 -2.20 -6.74 11.11
C VAL A 145 -3.19 -6.29 10.04
N ASP A 146 -3.51 -7.17 9.10
CA ASP A 146 -4.73 -7.05 8.30
C ASP A 146 -5.87 -7.74 9.04
N LYS A 147 -6.83 -6.96 9.56
CA LYS A 147 -8.00 -7.47 10.28
C LYS A 147 -9.07 -8.02 9.32
N VAL A 148 -8.97 -7.75 8.02
CA VAL A 148 -9.92 -8.24 7.02
C VAL A 148 -9.59 -9.66 6.60
N GLY A 149 -8.32 -9.95 6.30
CA GLY A 149 -7.83 -11.30 6.03
C GLY A 149 -8.28 -11.90 4.69
N ALA A 150 -8.73 -11.08 3.75
CA ALA A 150 -9.15 -11.53 2.41
C ALA A 150 -7.96 -11.80 1.47
N TYR A 151 -6.83 -11.14 1.73
CA TYR A 151 -5.60 -11.24 0.94
C TYR A 151 -4.41 -11.52 1.88
N PRO A 152 -3.28 -12.05 1.37
CA PRO A 152 -2.07 -12.16 2.17
C PRO A 152 -1.66 -10.79 2.71
N VAL A 153 -1.14 -10.70 3.93
CA VAL A 153 -0.65 -9.42 4.49
C VAL A 153 0.39 -8.77 3.57
N TRP A 154 1.22 -9.60 2.93
CA TRP A 154 2.24 -9.21 1.96
C TRP A 154 2.65 -10.42 1.11
N ASN A 155 2.64 -10.25 -0.22
CA ASN A 155 3.12 -11.25 -1.18
C ASN A 155 4.62 -11.09 -1.50
N ILE A 156 5.48 -11.75 -0.72
CA ILE A 156 6.94 -11.75 -0.91
C ILE A 156 7.27 -12.53 -2.19
N SER A 157 7.52 -11.82 -3.28
CA SER A 157 7.65 -12.44 -4.61
C SER A 157 9.03 -12.27 -5.26
N TYR A 158 9.87 -11.34 -4.79
CA TYR A 158 11.10 -10.97 -5.53
C TYR A 158 12.39 -10.91 -4.72
N HIS A 159 12.34 -10.84 -3.37
CA HIS A 159 13.55 -10.69 -2.56
C HIS A 159 13.72 -11.76 -1.47
N PRO A 160 14.77 -12.60 -1.53
CA PRO A 160 15.03 -13.63 -0.53
C PRO A 160 15.44 -13.06 0.84
N VAL A 161 15.75 -11.77 0.90
CA VAL A 161 16.25 -11.05 2.08
C VAL A 161 15.18 -10.24 2.81
N THR A 162 14.00 -10.15 2.21
CA THR A 162 12.81 -9.50 2.74
C THR A 162 12.11 -10.42 3.73
N LYS A 163 11.63 -9.88 4.86
CA LYS A 163 11.22 -10.71 6.00
C LYS A 163 9.95 -10.24 6.69
N GLN A 164 9.13 -11.20 7.08
CA GLN A 164 8.20 -11.03 8.20
C GLN A 164 8.93 -11.44 9.48
N VAL A 165 8.97 -10.56 10.48
CA VAL A 165 9.80 -10.74 11.68
C VAL A 165 9.01 -10.56 12.96
N PRO A 166 9.34 -11.27 14.06
CA PRO A 166 8.72 -11.02 15.35
C PRO A 166 9.01 -9.60 15.84
N CYS A 167 7.96 -8.88 16.21
CA CYS A 167 8.08 -7.60 16.89
C CYS A 167 8.53 -7.84 18.33
N LYS A 168 9.58 -7.12 18.77
CA LYS A 168 10.06 -7.15 20.17
C LYS A 168 9.68 -5.89 20.95
N GLU A 169 9.06 -4.92 20.28
CA GLU A 169 8.71 -3.65 20.87
C GLU A 169 7.41 -3.77 21.65
N ASN A 170 7.39 -3.17 22.84
CA ASN A 170 6.17 -3.02 23.60
C ASN A 170 5.46 -1.77 23.10
N HIS A 171 4.66 -1.94 22.04
CA HIS A 171 3.85 -0.85 21.54
C HIS A 171 2.76 -0.54 22.57
N PRO A 172 2.67 0.69 23.11
CA PRO A 172 1.53 1.06 23.94
C PRO A 172 0.26 0.84 23.12
N THR A 173 -0.68 0.05 23.65
CA THR A 173 -2.00 -0.16 23.05
C THR A 173 -2.79 1.13 23.15
N ASN A 174 -2.46 2.12 22.34
CA ASN A 174 -3.28 3.31 22.16
C ASN A 174 -4.33 2.99 21.11
N GLN A 175 -5.40 2.33 21.55
CA GLN A 175 -6.68 2.34 20.84
C GLN A 175 -7.71 2.95 21.79
N LYS A 176 -8.09 4.20 21.50
CA LYS A 176 -9.39 4.74 21.85
C LYS A 176 -10.11 5.07 20.56
#